data_AF-A0A941DLQ2-F1
#
_entry.id   AF-A0A941DLQ2-F1
#
_cell.length_a   1.000
_cell.length_b   1.000
_cell.length_c   1.000
_cell.angle_alpha   90.00
_cell.angle_beta   90.00
_cell.angle_gamma   90.00
#
_symmetry.space_group_name_H-M   'P 1'
#
loop_
_entity.id
_entity.type
_entity.pdbx_description
1 polymer ?
#
loop_
_entity_poly.entity_id
_entity_poly.type
_entity_poly.pdbx_seq_one_letter_code
_entity_poly.pdbx_strand_id
1 'polypeptide(L)'
;MPYQSTHNYSTNWLHLRNILGAYPIFERNSDIHSLKEHLHANAMAVFLARATLATPVLDRKTVAEVLSGQLKWPTSTNVSHFKGATIPLSFLEDNGFVSFYAGWLNVHCCTPKNLESLHPSLVPLIEAINHLKDILYGRNGYIKAHYICKAQDFEESLSNLFGGVSAIELLPILHLENGYYHFPPGKENFNPLVSTYLWNEFNKMDPVQAFKNWITCLRVNCESAIPVLFELDKNKERTDFNEQLAAWVANDSALQQTVTVLQKQSQNEQAFQHIVSPVLTRFNINININSDRVTDPSDASETIDLEKHTLNTLSSAYFLKDVDGLSNLHSVKVSSRSHWREPNLFYTWLLAATVEASIHVDGQTLVSSGYPEAILELAMSRPVLKHMLLNALPSYESAGYKIFLLSRPATCNVALFYLTQRLLLRRNRNDSPAMQLIEKGFSQMVRDEYLRTIEAAQDVGELLLEIVESLSEEINFRASDFSQSPEYRILIDILDNLNYKHVTDLSHSLDNLISQANEDSSKQPKHHYFYLLGFWLIDRLDNAGIDSTGSLSKSIKDAIFNLYESEFNDNLTGKYQTLEPSAFFSTLPWHKLFLTDNVGL
;
A
#
# COMPACT_ATOMS: atom_id res chain seq x y z
N MET A 1 -19.31 -18.31 -12.09
CA MET A 1 -19.43 -19.26 -10.96
C MET A 1 -19.51 -18.38 -9.73
N PRO A 2 -20.63 -18.37 -9.00
CA PRO A 2 -20.78 -17.50 -7.83
C PRO A 2 -19.70 -17.83 -6.80
N TYR A 3 -19.13 -16.81 -6.17
CA TYR A 3 -18.13 -16.97 -5.12
C TYR A 3 -18.72 -17.77 -3.94
N GLN A 4 -17.92 -18.69 -3.38
CA GLN A 4 -18.33 -19.42 -2.17
C GLN A 4 -18.12 -18.52 -0.95
N SER A 5 -19.19 -18.32 -0.17
CA SER A 5 -19.10 -17.61 1.11
C SER A 5 -18.23 -18.40 2.09
N THR A 6 -17.35 -17.70 2.81
CA THR A 6 -16.52 -18.30 3.85
C THR A 6 -17.03 -17.89 5.23
N HIS A 7 -16.92 -18.81 6.19
CA HIS A 7 -17.35 -18.61 7.57
C HIS A 7 -16.20 -18.97 8.51
N ASN A 8 -15.84 -18.08 9.43
CA ASN A 8 -14.85 -18.30 10.47
C ASN A 8 -15.43 -17.92 11.84
N TYR A 9 -15.41 -18.84 12.79
CA TYR A 9 -16.01 -18.64 14.11
C TYR A 9 -14.96 -18.23 15.16
N SER A 10 -15.25 -17.14 15.90
CA SER A 10 -14.57 -16.75 17.13
C SER A 10 -15.43 -15.79 17.97
N THR A 11 -15.35 -15.91 19.29
CA THR A 11 -15.94 -14.95 20.24
C THR A 11 -15.34 -13.56 20.15
N ASN A 12 -14.12 -13.42 19.61
CA ASN A 12 -13.38 -12.15 19.59
C ASN A 12 -13.75 -11.26 18.40
N TRP A 13 -14.36 -11.79 17.34
CA TRP A 13 -14.64 -11.03 16.11
C TRP A 13 -15.48 -9.78 16.31
N LEU A 14 -16.59 -9.90 17.05
CA LEU A 14 -17.45 -8.75 17.33
C LEU A 14 -16.73 -7.70 18.17
N HIS A 15 -15.97 -8.13 19.18
CA HIS A 15 -15.23 -7.23 20.06
C HIS A 15 -14.13 -6.49 19.30
N LEU A 16 -13.34 -7.20 18.49
CA LEU A 16 -12.31 -6.60 17.64
C LEU A 16 -12.94 -5.61 16.65
N ARG A 17 -14.05 -5.96 15.99
CA ARG A 17 -14.73 -5.04 15.07
C ARG A 17 -15.20 -3.77 15.76
N ASN A 18 -15.80 -3.91 16.95
CA ASN A 18 -16.29 -2.77 17.72
C ASN A 18 -15.15 -1.87 18.20
N ILE A 19 -14.04 -2.43 18.72
CA ILE A 19 -12.87 -1.65 19.15
C ILE A 19 -12.22 -0.92 17.96
N LEU A 20 -12.11 -1.60 16.81
CA LEU A 20 -11.54 -1.00 15.60
C LEU A 20 -12.46 0.07 15.00
N GLY A 21 -13.79 -0.05 15.17
CA GLY A 21 -14.80 0.87 14.64
C GLY A 21 -15.17 2.05 15.56
N ALA A 22 -15.02 1.91 16.88
CA ALA A 22 -15.37 2.95 17.86
C ALA A 22 -14.41 4.16 17.85
N TYR A 23 -13.29 4.04 17.15
CA TYR A 23 -12.23 5.03 17.13
C TYR A 23 -11.73 5.21 15.70
N PRO A 24 -12.57 5.76 14.82
CA PRO A 24 -12.13 6.06 13.47
C PRO A 24 -11.00 7.09 13.54
N ILE A 25 -9.99 6.90 12.70
CA ILE A 25 -8.83 7.79 12.55
C ILE A 25 -9.26 9.09 11.85
N PHE A 26 -10.38 9.04 11.12
CA PHE A 26 -11.03 10.12 10.40
C PHE A 26 -12.47 10.26 10.89
N GLU A 27 -12.96 11.48 11.10
CA GLU A 27 -14.38 11.69 11.36
C GLU A 27 -15.17 11.14 10.17
N ARG A 28 -15.94 10.07 10.39
CA ARG A 28 -16.96 9.65 9.43
C ARG A 28 -18.03 10.72 9.48
N ASN A 29 -18.01 11.63 8.53
CA ASN A 29 -19.19 12.40 8.19
C ASN A 29 -20.25 11.37 7.76
N SER A 30 -21.17 11.05 8.67
CA SER A 30 -22.42 10.41 8.31
C SER A 30 -23.26 11.45 7.57
N ASP A 31 -22.86 11.77 6.34
CA ASP A 31 -23.59 12.72 5.52
C ASP A 31 -24.88 12.02 5.08
N ILE A 32 -25.95 12.23 5.85
CA ILE A 32 -27.29 12.05 5.35
C ILE A 32 -27.43 13.06 4.22
N HIS A 33 -27.30 12.59 2.98
CA HIS A 33 -27.39 13.43 1.81
C HIS A 33 -28.76 14.13 1.77
N SER A 34 -28.74 15.43 1.57
CA SER A 34 -29.94 16.25 1.38
C SER A 34 -30.66 15.85 0.09
N LEU A 35 -31.97 16.12 0.02
CA LEU A 35 -32.76 15.92 -1.20
C LEU A 35 -32.12 16.64 -2.41
N LYS A 36 -31.55 17.83 -2.20
CA LYS A 36 -30.88 18.60 -3.26
C LYS A 36 -29.68 17.85 -3.83
N GLU A 37 -28.89 17.18 -2.99
CA GLU A 37 -27.74 16.38 -3.43
C GLU A 37 -28.18 15.15 -4.21
N HIS A 38 -29.26 14.49 -3.78
CA HIS A 38 -29.86 13.37 -4.52
C HIS A 38 -30.37 13.81 -5.90
N LEU A 39 -31.08 14.94 -5.98
CA LEU A 39 -31.57 15.48 -7.25
C LEU A 39 -30.40 15.86 -8.19
N HIS A 40 -29.37 16.51 -7.65
CA HIS A 40 -28.16 16.87 -8.40
C HIS A 40 -27.43 15.62 -8.92
N ALA A 41 -27.20 14.63 -8.07
CA ALA A 41 -26.51 13.40 -8.44
C ALA A 41 -27.28 12.59 -9.49
N ASN A 42 -28.60 12.51 -9.36
CA ASN A 42 -29.46 11.85 -10.34
C ASN A 42 -29.43 12.59 -11.70
N ALA A 43 -29.58 13.93 -11.70
CA ALA A 43 -29.50 14.71 -12.93
C ALA A 43 -28.12 14.56 -13.61
N MET A 44 -27.03 14.53 -12.84
CA MET A 44 -25.67 14.31 -13.34
C MET A 44 -25.52 12.92 -13.98
N ALA A 45 -26.06 11.88 -13.33
CA ALA A 45 -26.06 10.53 -13.86
C ALA A 45 -26.84 10.42 -15.19
N VAL A 46 -28.02 11.03 -15.25
CA VAL A 46 -28.86 11.09 -16.47
C VAL A 46 -28.11 11.78 -17.62
N PHE A 47 -27.40 12.87 -17.33
CA PHE A 47 -26.55 13.56 -18.30
C PHE A 47 -25.43 12.63 -18.80
N LEU A 48 -24.60 12.11 -17.88
CA LEU A 48 -23.42 11.31 -18.23
C LEU A 48 -23.78 10.02 -18.97
N ALA A 49 -24.90 9.39 -18.64
CA ALA A 49 -25.38 8.18 -19.31
C ALA A 49 -25.76 8.40 -20.79
N ARG A 50 -26.04 9.65 -21.18
CA ARG A 50 -26.40 10.05 -22.56
C ARG A 50 -25.32 10.87 -23.24
N ALA A 51 -24.28 11.25 -22.51
CA ALA A 51 -23.23 12.09 -23.03
C ALA A 51 -22.22 11.27 -23.84
N THR A 52 -21.61 11.91 -24.81
CA THR A 52 -20.50 11.36 -25.60
C THR A 52 -19.24 12.16 -25.31
N LEU A 53 -18.08 11.50 -25.37
CA LEU A 53 -16.81 12.20 -25.21
C LEU A 53 -16.59 13.14 -26.42
N ALA A 54 -16.31 14.42 -26.14
CA ALA A 54 -16.07 15.42 -27.18
C ALA A 54 -14.65 15.36 -27.79
N THR A 55 -13.75 14.63 -27.12
CA THR A 55 -12.37 14.41 -27.55
C THR A 55 -12.14 12.93 -27.86
N PRO A 56 -11.04 12.56 -28.53
CA PRO A 56 -10.60 11.17 -28.56
C PRO A 56 -10.40 10.59 -27.14
N VAL A 57 -10.42 9.27 -27.01
CA VAL A 57 -10.13 8.56 -25.75
C VAL A 57 -8.63 8.60 -25.48
N LEU A 58 -8.20 8.85 -24.24
CA LEU A 58 -6.78 8.81 -23.87
C LEU A 58 -6.32 7.39 -23.53
N ASP A 59 -6.55 6.46 -24.47
CA ASP A 59 -6.11 5.08 -24.36
C ASP A 59 -4.68 4.88 -24.90
N ARG A 60 -4.13 3.68 -24.70
CA ARG A 60 -2.76 3.34 -25.10
C ARG A 60 -2.52 3.58 -26.60
N LYS A 61 -3.50 3.26 -27.44
CA LYS A 61 -3.40 3.42 -28.89
C LYS A 61 -3.35 4.90 -29.27
N THR A 62 -4.31 5.68 -28.78
CA THR A 62 -4.41 7.10 -29.08
C THR A 62 -3.19 7.86 -28.57
N VAL A 63 -2.71 7.54 -27.37
CA VAL A 63 -1.49 8.14 -26.81
C VAL A 63 -0.26 7.80 -27.67
N ALA A 64 -0.12 6.57 -28.17
CA ALA A 64 0.96 6.22 -29.08
C ALA A 64 0.90 7.03 -30.38
N GLU A 65 -0.28 7.18 -30.97
CA GLU A 65 -0.50 7.99 -32.19
C GLU A 65 -0.18 9.48 -31.93
N VAL A 66 -0.58 10.03 -30.78
CA VAL A 66 -0.24 11.40 -30.34
C VAL A 66 1.26 11.57 -30.19
N LEU A 67 1.94 10.66 -29.49
CA LEU A 67 3.38 10.72 -29.26
C LEU A 67 4.17 10.64 -30.58
N SER A 68 3.71 9.84 -31.54
CA SER A 68 4.33 9.76 -32.87
C SER A 68 4.00 10.93 -33.80
N GLY A 69 3.07 11.82 -33.41
CA GLY A 69 2.57 12.92 -34.24
C GLY A 69 1.58 12.50 -35.35
N GLN A 70 1.09 11.24 -35.34
CA GLN A 70 0.08 10.75 -36.28
C GLN A 70 -1.31 11.31 -35.97
N LEU A 71 -1.63 11.48 -34.68
CA LEU A 71 -2.86 12.11 -34.21
C LEU A 71 -2.55 13.47 -33.59
N LYS A 72 -3.26 14.50 -34.03
CA LYS A 72 -3.21 15.83 -33.41
C LYS A 72 -4.33 15.95 -32.38
N TRP A 73 -3.96 16.29 -31.14
CA TRP A 73 -4.95 16.53 -30.10
C TRP A 73 -5.71 17.84 -30.35
N PRO A 74 -7.02 17.93 -30.04
CA PRO A 74 -7.80 19.16 -30.19
C PRO A 74 -7.22 20.34 -29.39
N THR A 75 -7.14 21.52 -30.01
CA THR A 75 -6.69 22.78 -29.37
C THR A 75 -7.67 23.92 -29.63
N SER A 76 -7.78 24.87 -28.69
CA SER A 76 -8.67 26.02 -28.81
C SER A 76 -8.28 26.99 -29.93
N THR A 77 -7.00 26.99 -30.34
CA THR A 77 -6.45 27.86 -31.38
C THR A 77 -6.24 27.15 -32.72
N ASN A 78 -6.54 25.83 -32.81
CA ASN A 78 -6.18 24.95 -33.93
C ASN A 78 -4.68 24.90 -34.28
N VAL A 79 -3.80 25.44 -33.42
CA VAL A 79 -2.35 25.35 -33.59
C VAL A 79 -1.83 24.28 -32.63
N SER A 80 -1.28 23.20 -33.18
CA SER A 80 -0.54 22.19 -32.40
C SER A 80 0.95 22.47 -32.52
N HIS A 81 1.62 22.62 -31.38
CA HIS A 81 3.06 22.89 -31.32
C HIS A 81 3.91 21.62 -31.23
N PHE A 82 3.32 20.49 -30.83
CA PHE A 82 4.03 19.22 -30.73
C PHE A 82 4.10 18.51 -32.09
N LYS A 83 5.31 18.15 -32.51
CA LYS A 83 5.60 17.52 -33.81
C LYS A 83 5.78 15.99 -33.73
N GLY A 84 5.63 15.41 -32.54
CA GLY A 84 5.98 14.03 -32.26
C GLY A 84 7.35 13.92 -31.57
N ALA A 85 7.54 12.83 -30.82
CA ALA A 85 8.79 12.45 -30.20
C ALA A 85 9.25 11.09 -30.72
N THR A 86 10.56 10.87 -30.75
CA THR A 86 11.16 9.57 -31.14
C THR A 86 11.11 8.53 -30.04
N ILE A 87 10.60 8.88 -28.86
CA ILE A 87 10.57 8.01 -27.68
C ILE A 87 9.33 7.12 -27.74
N PRO A 88 9.49 5.78 -27.78
CA PRO A 88 8.35 4.87 -27.85
C PRO A 88 7.56 4.88 -26.53
N LEU A 89 6.24 4.66 -26.62
CA LEU A 89 5.37 4.60 -25.45
C LEU A 89 5.83 3.52 -24.44
N SER A 90 6.34 2.38 -24.91
CA SER A 90 6.87 1.33 -24.04
C SER A 90 8.00 1.82 -23.14
N PHE A 91 8.87 2.70 -23.63
CA PHE A 91 9.92 3.30 -22.80
C PHE A 91 9.34 4.13 -21.65
N LEU A 92 8.24 4.85 -21.91
CA LEU A 92 7.56 5.63 -20.87
C LEU A 92 6.87 4.72 -19.84
N GLU A 93 6.29 3.60 -20.28
CA GLU A 93 5.68 2.59 -19.41
C GLU A 93 6.74 1.91 -18.52
N ASP A 94 7.84 1.41 -19.11
CA ASP A 94 8.90 0.66 -18.43
C ASP A 94 9.70 1.51 -17.42
N ASN A 95 9.77 2.83 -17.65
CA ASN A 95 10.40 3.78 -16.74
C ASN A 95 9.42 4.49 -15.81
N GLY A 96 8.16 4.05 -15.77
CA GLY A 96 7.17 4.56 -14.83
C GLY A 96 6.82 6.03 -15.04
N PHE A 97 6.92 6.55 -16.26
CA PHE A 97 6.46 7.91 -16.58
C PHE A 97 4.97 7.95 -16.88
N VAL A 98 4.42 6.85 -17.39
CA VAL A 98 3.00 6.71 -17.71
C VAL A 98 2.45 5.36 -17.26
N SER A 99 1.14 5.31 -17.04
CA SER A 99 0.38 4.08 -16.83
C SER A 99 -1.03 4.21 -17.41
N PHE A 100 -1.76 3.10 -17.53
CA PHE A 100 -3.09 3.04 -18.15
C PHE A 100 -4.13 2.33 -17.27
N TYR A 101 -4.38 2.84 -16.06
CA TYR A 101 -5.42 2.29 -15.19
C TYR A 101 -6.81 2.46 -15.81
N ALA A 102 -7.57 1.36 -15.87
CA ALA A 102 -8.84 1.24 -16.59
C ALA A 102 -8.73 1.69 -18.05
N GLY A 103 -7.57 1.47 -18.67
CA GLY A 103 -7.31 1.82 -20.07
C GLY A 103 -7.15 3.32 -20.34
N TRP A 104 -6.99 4.15 -19.30
CA TRP A 104 -6.87 5.60 -19.42
C TRP A 104 -5.52 6.11 -18.94
N LEU A 105 -4.92 7.04 -19.69
CA LEU A 105 -3.59 7.60 -19.42
C LEU A 105 -3.48 8.27 -18.05
N ASN A 106 -2.41 7.91 -17.33
CA ASN A 106 -1.85 8.62 -16.20
C ASN A 106 -0.40 9.03 -16.51
N VAL A 107 0.03 10.21 -16.03
CA VAL A 107 1.41 10.67 -16.15
C VAL A 107 2.00 10.88 -14.76
N HIS A 108 3.08 10.16 -14.47
CA HIS A 108 3.77 10.09 -13.19
C HIS A 108 5.14 10.76 -13.33
N CYS A 109 5.17 12.10 -13.29
CA CYS A 109 6.43 12.84 -13.41
C CYS A 109 6.24 14.28 -12.94
N CYS A 110 7.17 14.84 -12.16
CA CYS A 110 7.27 16.28 -11.95
C CYS A 110 8.09 16.93 -13.07
N THR A 111 7.68 18.12 -13.54
CA THR A 111 8.42 18.81 -14.59
C THR A 111 9.70 19.41 -14.01
N PRO A 112 10.89 19.13 -14.56
CA PRO A 112 12.14 19.73 -14.10
C PRO A 112 12.09 21.26 -14.13
N LYS A 113 12.69 21.92 -13.13
CA LYS A 113 12.63 23.38 -13.01
C LYS A 113 13.55 24.10 -14.01
N ASN A 114 14.66 23.47 -14.38
CA ASN A 114 15.63 24.04 -15.31
C ASN A 114 15.95 23.02 -16.41
N LEU A 115 15.54 23.31 -17.65
CA LEU A 115 15.81 22.43 -18.80
C LEU A 115 17.27 22.52 -19.25
N GLU A 116 17.93 23.67 -19.04
CA GLU A 116 19.33 23.89 -19.42
C GLU A 116 20.29 23.08 -18.54
N SER A 117 19.85 22.70 -17.34
CA SER A 117 20.62 21.83 -16.45
C SER A 117 20.54 20.35 -16.85
N LEU A 118 19.71 19.96 -17.81
CA LEU A 118 19.54 18.57 -18.22
C LEU A 118 20.54 18.14 -19.29
N HIS A 119 20.75 16.83 -19.43
CA HIS A 119 21.44 16.30 -20.59
C HIS A 119 20.56 16.47 -21.86
N PRO A 120 21.10 16.91 -23.01
CA PRO A 120 20.30 17.19 -24.21
C PRO A 120 19.43 16.02 -24.70
N SER A 121 19.88 14.77 -24.49
CA SER A 121 19.09 13.58 -24.87
C SER A 121 17.81 13.38 -24.08
N LEU A 122 17.65 14.05 -22.93
CA LEU A 122 16.42 14.01 -22.14
C LEU A 122 15.39 15.06 -22.58
N VAL A 123 15.78 16.08 -23.35
CA VAL A 123 14.85 17.14 -23.76
C VAL A 123 13.61 16.59 -24.48
N PRO A 124 13.72 15.67 -25.48
CA PRO A 124 12.55 15.08 -26.13
C PRO A 124 11.64 14.30 -25.18
N LEU A 125 12.20 13.69 -24.12
CA LEU A 125 11.44 12.99 -23.08
C LEU A 125 10.60 13.98 -22.28
N ILE A 126 11.21 15.08 -21.84
CA ILE A 126 10.52 16.10 -21.06
C ILE A 126 9.42 16.78 -21.89
N GLU A 127 9.70 17.08 -23.16
CA GLU A 127 8.71 17.64 -24.08
C GLU A 127 7.53 16.69 -24.28
N ALA A 128 7.78 15.39 -24.49
CA ALA A 128 6.71 14.39 -24.62
C ALA A 128 5.87 14.29 -23.34
N ILE A 129 6.50 14.22 -22.17
CA ILE A 129 5.80 14.15 -20.88
C ILE A 129 4.97 15.42 -20.63
N ASN A 130 5.54 16.60 -20.88
CA ASN A 130 4.83 17.86 -20.72
C ASN A 130 3.66 17.98 -21.70
N HIS A 131 3.82 17.53 -22.94
CA HIS A 131 2.74 17.49 -23.90
C HIS A 131 1.56 16.62 -23.42
N LEU A 132 1.85 15.42 -22.90
CA LEU A 132 0.81 14.55 -22.32
C LEU A 132 0.13 15.19 -21.10
N LYS A 133 0.89 15.88 -20.23
CA LYS A 133 0.32 16.65 -19.11
C LYS A 133 -0.57 17.78 -19.60
N ASP A 134 -0.16 18.50 -20.64
CA ASP A 134 -0.94 19.60 -21.19
C ASP A 134 -2.28 19.11 -21.73
N ILE A 135 -2.30 17.94 -22.39
CA ILE A 135 -3.53 17.26 -22.81
C ILE A 135 -4.39 16.86 -21.60
N LEU A 136 -3.81 16.18 -20.60
CA LEU A 136 -4.53 15.70 -19.43
C LEU A 136 -5.15 16.82 -18.59
N TYR A 137 -4.45 17.94 -18.45
CA TYR A 137 -4.84 19.06 -17.60
C TYR A 137 -5.44 20.24 -18.37
N GLY A 138 -5.55 20.15 -19.70
CA GLY A 138 -6.06 21.23 -20.55
C GLY A 138 -5.24 22.51 -20.49
N ARG A 139 -3.90 22.39 -20.49
CA ARG A 139 -2.97 23.54 -20.43
C ARG A 139 -2.53 23.94 -21.82
N ASN A 140 -1.93 25.12 -21.96
CA ASN A 140 -1.31 25.58 -23.21
C ASN A 140 -2.22 25.51 -24.45
N GLY A 141 -3.54 25.71 -24.26
CA GLY A 141 -4.53 25.68 -25.33
C GLY A 141 -5.04 24.29 -25.74
N TYR A 142 -4.54 23.21 -25.12
CA TYR A 142 -5.08 21.87 -25.34
C TYR A 142 -6.42 21.70 -24.63
N ILE A 143 -7.35 21.01 -25.28
CA ILE A 143 -8.69 20.77 -24.75
C ILE A 143 -8.66 19.50 -23.88
N LYS A 144 -8.94 19.62 -22.58
CA LYS A 144 -9.08 18.46 -21.69
C LYS A 144 -10.31 17.63 -22.09
N ALA A 145 -10.19 16.31 -21.94
CA ALA A 145 -11.28 15.38 -22.22
C ALA A 145 -12.53 15.74 -21.40
N HIS A 146 -13.68 15.80 -22.07
CA HIS A 146 -14.93 16.21 -21.45
C HIS A 146 -16.15 15.63 -22.20
N TYR A 147 -17.29 15.63 -21.53
CA TYR A 147 -18.53 15.06 -22.02
C TYR A 147 -19.47 16.13 -22.57
N ILE A 148 -20.15 15.81 -23.68
CA ILE A 148 -21.19 16.63 -24.29
C ILE A 148 -22.47 15.83 -24.48
N CYS A 149 -23.62 16.47 -24.36
CA CYS A 149 -24.93 15.87 -24.65
C CYS A 149 -25.79 16.84 -25.47
N LYS A 150 -26.58 16.34 -26.42
CA LYS A 150 -27.50 17.19 -27.19
C LYS A 150 -28.54 17.79 -26.26
N ALA A 151 -28.78 19.10 -26.38
CA ALA A 151 -29.68 19.82 -25.48
C ALA A 151 -31.10 19.24 -25.50
N GLN A 152 -31.63 18.98 -26.70
CA GLN A 152 -32.97 18.41 -26.89
C GLN A 152 -33.15 17.07 -26.17
N ASP A 153 -32.22 16.12 -26.40
CA ASP A 153 -32.30 14.77 -25.83
C ASP A 153 -32.18 14.78 -24.29
N PHE A 154 -31.36 15.70 -23.77
CA PHE A 154 -31.16 15.86 -22.33
C PHE A 154 -32.36 16.51 -21.65
N GLU A 155 -32.88 17.61 -22.21
CA GLU A 155 -34.05 18.33 -21.67
C GLU A 155 -35.31 17.45 -21.68
N GLU A 156 -35.54 16.66 -22.73
CA GLU A 156 -36.65 15.70 -22.78
C GLU A 156 -36.54 14.67 -21.65
N SER A 157 -35.33 14.14 -21.42
CA SER A 157 -35.07 13.17 -20.35
C SER A 157 -35.27 13.76 -18.96
N LEU A 158 -34.84 15.02 -18.75
CA LEU A 158 -35.02 15.72 -17.48
C LEU A 158 -36.50 16.07 -17.21
N SER A 159 -37.24 16.51 -18.22
CA SER A 159 -38.65 16.88 -18.08
C SER A 159 -39.48 15.70 -17.56
N ASN A 160 -39.20 14.50 -18.07
CA ASN A 160 -39.86 13.26 -17.64
C ASN A 160 -39.58 12.86 -16.18
N LEU A 161 -38.39 13.20 -15.65
CA LEU A 161 -37.94 12.77 -14.32
C LEU A 161 -38.13 13.84 -13.24
N PHE A 162 -38.07 15.12 -13.61
CA PHE A 162 -38.04 16.25 -12.67
C PHE A 162 -39.17 17.27 -12.89
N GLY A 163 -40.18 16.95 -13.71
CA GLY A 163 -41.39 17.77 -13.81
C GLY A 163 -41.18 19.17 -14.40
N GLY A 164 -40.25 19.31 -15.35
CA GLY A 164 -39.99 20.57 -16.08
C GLY A 164 -39.02 21.54 -15.40
N VAL A 165 -38.33 21.13 -14.33
CA VAL A 165 -37.21 21.90 -13.77
C VAL A 165 -36.10 22.04 -14.83
N SER A 166 -35.53 23.24 -14.97
CA SER A 166 -34.54 23.50 -16.01
C SER A 166 -33.22 22.75 -15.75
N ALA A 167 -32.55 22.31 -16.82
CA ALA A 167 -31.25 21.63 -16.75
C ALA A 167 -30.19 22.43 -15.99
N ILE A 168 -30.17 23.75 -16.18
CA ILE A 168 -29.21 24.68 -15.58
C ILE A 168 -29.46 24.84 -14.07
N GLU A 169 -30.71 24.72 -13.62
CA GLU A 169 -31.04 24.76 -12.20
C GLU A 169 -30.57 23.50 -11.46
N LEU A 170 -30.74 22.34 -12.07
CA LEU A 170 -30.28 21.05 -11.51
C LEU A 170 -28.76 20.89 -11.59
N LEU A 171 -28.17 21.32 -12.71
CA LEU A 171 -26.75 21.22 -13.01
C LEU A 171 -26.19 22.59 -13.46
N PRO A 172 -25.95 23.53 -12.53
CA PRO A 172 -25.42 24.86 -12.85
C PRO A 172 -24.04 24.85 -13.51
N ILE A 173 -23.33 23.72 -13.40
CA ILE A 173 -22.01 23.51 -13.99
C ILE A 173 -22.06 23.30 -15.51
N LEU A 174 -23.22 22.98 -16.11
CA LEU A 174 -23.32 22.76 -17.55
C LEU A 174 -23.39 24.10 -18.32
N HIS A 175 -22.74 24.13 -19.48
CA HIS A 175 -22.80 25.26 -20.41
C HIS A 175 -23.43 24.84 -21.73
N LEU A 176 -24.41 25.60 -22.21
CA LEU A 176 -25.05 25.35 -23.51
C LEU A 176 -24.27 26.10 -24.60
N GLU A 177 -23.71 25.35 -25.55
CA GLU A 177 -23.00 25.89 -26.70
C GLU A 177 -23.39 25.10 -27.96
N ASN A 178 -23.73 25.80 -29.05
CA ASN A 178 -24.04 25.19 -30.35
C ASN A 178 -25.08 24.05 -30.32
N GLY A 179 -26.05 24.10 -29.40
CA GLY A 179 -27.09 23.07 -29.22
C GLY A 179 -26.67 21.85 -28.40
N TYR A 180 -25.51 21.90 -27.74
CA TYR A 180 -25.01 20.86 -26.85
C TYR A 180 -24.77 21.42 -25.45
N TYR A 181 -25.11 20.65 -24.43
CA TYR A 181 -24.63 20.88 -23.07
C TYR A 181 -23.24 20.30 -22.92
N HIS A 182 -22.30 21.14 -22.47
CA HIS A 182 -20.93 20.79 -22.15
C HIS A 182 -20.79 20.63 -20.65
N PHE A 183 -20.27 19.48 -20.22
CA PHE A 183 -19.79 19.30 -18.86
C PHE A 183 -18.34 19.76 -18.80
N PRO A 184 -18.03 20.88 -18.12
CA PRO A 184 -16.68 21.37 -18.05
C PRO A 184 -15.82 20.34 -17.31
N PRO A 185 -14.57 20.13 -17.74
CA PRO A 185 -13.70 19.18 -17.09
C PRO A 185 -13.47 19.61 -15.62
N GLY A 186 -13.90 18.77 -14.69
CA GLY A 186 -13.86 19.05 -13.26
C GLY A 186 -12.45 19.17 -12.69
N LYS A 187 -12.37 19.87 -11.55
CA LYS A 187 -11.22 19.86 -10.63
C LYS A 187 -11.40 18.88 -9.45
N GLU A 188 -12.62 18.39 -9.23
CA GLU A 188 -13.00 17.57 -8.08
C GLU A 188 -13.59 16.25 -8.55
N ASN A 189 -13.30 15.18 -7.80
CA ASN A 189 -13.85 13.84 -8.05
C ASN A 189 -15.37 13.83 -7.82
N PHE A 190 -16.06 12.93 -8.52
CA PHE A 190 -17.45 12.62 -8.18
C PHE A 190 -17.56 12.08 -6.75
N ASN A 191 -18.68 12.37 -6.09
CA ASN A 191 -18.99 11.75 -4.81
C ASN A 191 -19.62 10.36 -5.01
N PRO A 192 -19.68 9.51 -3.96
CA PRO A 192 -20.29 8.18 -4.05
C PRO A 192 -21.76 8.20 -4.51
N LEU A 193 -22.49 9.28 -4.23
CA LEU A 193 -23.89 9.43 -4.63
C LEU A 193 -24.03 9.52 -6.16
N VAL A 194 -23.22 10.37 -6.82
CA VAL A 194 -23.15 10.45 -8.29
C VAL A 194 -22.74 9.11 -8.89
N SER A 195 -21.72 8.46 -8.32
CA SER A 195 -21.27 7.12 -8.77
C SER A 195 -22.41 6.09 -8.72
N THR A 196 -23.21 6.13 -7.66
CA THR A 196 -24.34 5.21 -7.43
C THR A 196 -25.48 5.46 -8.42
N TYR A 197 -25.93 6.71 -8.60
CA TYR A 197 -26.96 7.02 -9.60
C TYR A 197 -26.49 6.71 -11.02
N LEU A 198 -25.21 6.94 -11.32
CA LEU A 198 -24.63 6.62 -12.63
C LEU A 198 -24.62 5.11 -12.89
N TRP A 199 -24.24 4.32 -11.88
CA TRP A 199 -24.35 2.87 -11.96
C TRP A 199 -25.80 2.44 -12.22
N ASN A 200 -26.78 2.98 -11.49
CA ASN A 200 -28.19 2.66 -11.68
C ASN A 200 -28.72 3.00 -13.09
N GLU A 201 -28.23 4.07 -13.71
CA GLU A 201 -28.59 4.41 -15.09
C GLU A 201 -28.02 3.39 -16.10
N PHE A 202 -26.77 2.96 -15.92
CA PHE A 202 -26.14 1.99 -16.81
C PHE A 202 -26.56 0.54 -16.56
N ASN A 203 -26.92 0.17 -15.33
CA ASN A 203 -27.31 -1.19 -14.95
C ASN A 203 -28.63 -1.65 -15.61
N LYS A 204 -29.29 -0.76 -16.38
CA LYS A 204 -30.38 -1.10 -17.30
C LYS A 204 -29.90 -1.82 -18.56
N MET A 205 -28.59 -1.86 -18.81
CA MET A 205 -27.93 -2.49 -19.96
C MET A 205 -27.32 -3.85 -19.56
N ASP A 206 -26.64 -4.50 -20.51
CA ASP A 206 -25.81 -5.68 -20.21
C ASP A 206 -24.74 -5.35 -19.14
N PRO A 207 -24.53 -6.19 -18.11
CA PRO A 207 -23.64 -5.90 -16.99
C PRO A 207 -22.20 -5.56 -17.39
N VAL A 208 -21.66 -6.21 -18.42
CA VAL A 208 -20.28 -5.97 -18.89
C VAL A 208 -20.19 -4.57 -19.49
N GLN A 209 -21.14 -4.22 -20.35
CA GLN A 209 -21.18 -2.90 -20.98
C GLN A 209 -21.52 -1.80 -19.96
N ALA A 210 -22.40 -2.09 -19.01
CA ALA A 210 -22.76 -1.18 -17.93
C ALA A 210 -21.53 -0.82 -17.09
N PHE A 211 -20.76 -1.82 -16.65
CA PHE A 211 -19.54 -1.63 -15.88
C PHE A 211 -18.49 -0.85 -16.68
N LYS A 212 -18.29 -1.21 -17.95
CA LYS A 212 -17.36 -0.50 -18.84
C LYS A 212 -17.71 0.97 -19.00
N ASN A 213 -18.98 1.29 -19.23
CA ASN A 213 -19.43 2.68 -19.39
C ASN A 213 -19.26 3.47 -18.07
N TRP A 214 -19.68 2.88 -16.96
CA TRP A 214 -19.56 3.46 -15.63
C TRP A 214 -18.10 3.79 -15.27
N ILE A 215 -17.18 2.82 -15.38
CA ILE A 215 -15.76 3.03 -15.02
C ILE A 215 -15.07 4.03 -15.97
N THR A 216 -15.49 4.08 -17.23
CA THR A 216 -14.99 5.07 -18.21
C THR A 216 -15.41 6.48 -17.82
N CYS A 217 -16.66 6.69 -17.41
CA CYS A 217 -17.11 7.99 -16.89
C CYS A 217 -16.30 8.42 -15.65
N LEU A 218 -15.96 7.47 -14.77
CA LEU A 218 -15.10 7.73 -13.63
C LEU A 218 -13.68 8.09 -14.06
N ARG A 219 -13.04 7.36 -14.99
CA ARG A 219 -11.65 7.71 -15.41
C ARG A 219 -11.52 9.09 -16.02
N VAL A 220 -12.49 9.50 -16.83
CA VAL A 220 -12.42 10.81 -17.51
C VAL A 220 -12.50 11.96 -16.50
N ASN A 221 -13.29 11.80 -15.44
CA ASN A 221 -13.64 12.89 -14.53
C ASN A 221 -13.02 12.79 -13.13
N CYS A 222 -12.53 11.61 -12.74
CA CYS A 222 -12.05 11.33 -11.39
C CYS A 222 -10.62 10.77 -11.41
N GLU A 223 -9.81 11.22 -10.44
CA GLU A 223 -8.48 10.69 -10.19
C GLU A 223 -8.52 9.27 -9.63
N SER A 224 -9.53 8.97 -8.81
CA SER A 224 -9.78 7.67 -8.16
C SER A 224 -11.15 7.08 -8.54
N ALA A 225 -11.25 5.76 -8.45
CA ALA A 225 -12.49 5.02 -8.70
C ALA A 225 -13.39 5.15 -7.48
N ILE A 226 -14.55 5.77 -7.68
CA ILE A 226 -15.49 6.12 -6.62
C ILE A 226 -16.45 4.95 -6.39
N PRO A 227 -16.64 4.47 -5.14
CA PRO A 227 -17.49 3.32 -4.88
C PRO A 227 -18.97 3.58 -5.14
N VAL A 228 -19.69 2.50 -5.49
CA VAL A 228 -21.15 2.45 -5.54
C VAL A 228 -21.68 2.09 -4.15
N LEU A 229 -22.69 2.83 -3.69
CA LEU A 229 -23.38 2.59 -2.43
C LEU A 229 -24.55 1.63 -2.69
N PHE A 230 -24.43 0.39 -2.21
CA PHE A 230 -25.51 -0.58 -2.28
C PHE A 230 -26.37 -0.54 -1.02
N GLU A 231 -27.70 -0.58 -1.20
CA GLU A 231 -28.64 -0.78 -0.11
C GLU A 231 -28.52 -2.21 0.45
N LEU A 232 -28.88 -2.40 1.73
CA LEU A 232 -28.69 -3.68 2.44
C LEU A 232 -29.45 -4.86 1.83
N ASP A 233 -30.54 -4.60 1.11
CA ASP A 233 -31.40 -5.58 0.45
C ASP A 233 -30.97 -5.90 -1.00
N LYS A 234 -30.06 -5.12 -1.59
CA LYS A 234 -29.59 -5.28 -2.98
C LYS A 234 -28.41 -6.25 -3.12
N ASN A 235 -28.48 -7.39 -2.45
CA ASN A 235 -27.40 -8.38 -2.43
C ASN A 235 -27.04 -8.91 -3.83
N LYS A 236 -28.04 -9.16 -4.69
CA LYS A 236 -27.80 -9.66 -6.05
C LYS A 236 -27.06 -8.65 -6.92
N GLU A 237 -27.54 -7.41 -6.97
CA GLU A 237 -26.92 -6.35 -7.77
C GLU A 237 -25.47 -6.11 -7.37
N ARG A 238 -25.22 -6.15 -6.06
CA ARG A 238 -23.89 -6.04 -5.50
C ARG A 238 -22.98 -7.22 -5.88
N THR A 239 -23.50 -8.45 -5.87
CA THR A 239 -22.76 -9.63 -6.35
C THR A 239 -22.41 -9.47 -7.83
N ASP A 240 -23.39 -9.10 -8.66
CA ASP A 240 -23.19 -8.88 -10.10
C ASP A 240 -22.11 -7.80 -10.35
N PHE A 241 -22.17 -6.69 -9.62
CA PHE A 241 -21.14 -5.63 -9.68
C PHE A 241 -19.75 -6.14 -9.28
N ASN A 242 -19.65 -6.89 -8.18
CA ASN A 242 -18.39 -7.44 -7.70
C ASN A 242 -17.78 -8.45 -8.68
N GLU A 243 -18.61 -9.25 -9.36
CA GLU A 243 -18.17 -10.15 -10.42
C GLU A 243 -17.57 -9.38 -11.61
N GLN A 244 -18.24 -8.29 -12.05
CA GLN A 244 -17.72 -7.43 -13.12
C GLN A 244 -16.43 -6.71 -12.70
N LEU A 245 -16.35 -6.20 -11.47
CA LEU A 245 -15.15 -5.56 -10.95
C LEU A 245 -13.96 -6.53 -10.90
N ALA A 246 -14.16 -7.76 -10.42
CA ALA A 246 -13.10 -8.77 -10.42
C ALA A 246 -12.65 -9.12 -11.84
N ALA A 247 -13.59 -9.28 -12.78
CA ALA A 247 -13.26 -9.54 -14.19
C ALA A 247 -12.51 -8.36 -14.83
N TRP A 248 -12.87 -7.12 -14.49
CA TRP A 248 -12.22 -5.92 -14.99
C TRP A 248 -10.78 -5.79 -14.47
N VAL A 249 -10.61 -5.90 -13.16
CA VAL A 249 -9.30 -5.90 -12.46
C VAL A 249 -8.41 -7.04 -12.97
N ALA A 250 -8.98 -8.20 -13.31
CA ALA A 250 -8.23 -9.29 -13.89
C ALA A 250 -7.62 -8.93 -15.26
N ASN A 251 -8.35 -8.17 -16.09
CA ASN A 251 -7.91 -7.86 -17.45
C ASN A 251 -7.11 -6.56 -17.57
N ASP A 252 -7.01 -5.75 -16.50
CA ASP A 252 -6.26 -4.50 -16.52
C ASP A 252 -4.74 -4.75 -16.45
N SER A 253 -4.03 -4.38 -17.52
CA SER A 253 -2.59 -4.55 -17.63
C SER A 253 -1.79 -3.66 -16.68
N ALA A 254 -2.33 -2.52 -16.23
CA ALA A 254 -1.65 -1.66 -15.27
C ALA A 254 -1.44 -2.38 -13.92
N LEU A 255 -2.34 -3.31 -13.58
CA LEU A 255 -2.25 -4.11 -12.35
C LEU A 255 -1.23 -5.26 -12.43
N GLN A 256 -0.81 -5.62 -13.65
CA GLN A 256 0.21 -6.65 -13.90
C GLN A 256 1.63 -6.07 -13.88
N GLN A 257 1.80 -4.75 -13.85
CA GLN A 257 3.11 -4.11 -13.76
C GLN A 257 3.87 -4.58 -12.51
N THR A 258 5.20 -4.56 -12.57
CA THR A 258 6.05 -4.92 -11.43
C THR A 258 6.04 -3.82 -10.37
N VAL A 259 6.35 -4.18 -9.13
CA VAL A 259 6.52 -3.18 -8.06
C VAL A 259 7.67 -2.23 -8.36
N THR A 260 8.67 -2.65 -9.14
CA THR A 260 9.73 -1.77 -9.63
C THR A 260 9.20 -0.61 -10.46
N VAL A 261 8.24 -0.84 -11.36
CA VAL A 261 7.61 0.21 -12.16
C VAL A 261 6.85 1.18 -11.24
N LEU A 262 6.14 0.64 -10.24
CA LEU A 262 5.44 1.45 -9.24
C LEU A 262 6.40 2.33 -8.42
N GLN A 263 7.56 1.79 -8.02
CA GLN A 263 8.61 2.56 -7.36
C GLN A 263 9.08 3.70 -8.26
N LYS A 264 9.39 3.43 -9.54
CA LYS A 264 9.78 4.47 -10.51
C LYS A 264 8.71 5.56 -10.66
N GLN A 265 7.43 5.20 -10.75
CA GLN A 265 6.31 6.16 -10.78
C GLN A 265 6.37 7.11 -9.57
N SER A 266 6.51 6.55 -8.37
CA SER A 266 6.64 7.33 -7.13
C SER A 266 7.85 8.28 -7.16
N GLN A 267 9.02 7.79 -7.58
CA GLN A 267 10.24 8.62 -7.67
C GLN A 267 10.10 9.73 -8.70
N ASN A 268 9.47 9.43 -9.84
CA ASN A 268 9.24 10.42 -10.88
C ASN A 268 8.30 11.55 -10.42
N GLU A 269 7.30 11.24 -9.60
CA GLU A 269 6.39 12.26 -9.05
C GLU A 269 7.07 13.18 -8.02
N GLN A 270 8.01 12.66 -7.23
CA GLN A 270 8.56 13.39 -6.08
C GLN A 270 9.96 13.95 -6.29
N ALA A 271 10.83 13.20 -6.95
CA ALA A 271 12.27 13.42 -6.94
C ALA A 271 12.90 13.36 -8.33
N PHE A 272 12.11 13.42 -9.41
CA PHE A 272 12.64 13.28 -10.77
C PHE A 272 13.78 14.25 -11.08
N GLN A 273 13.70 15.52 -10.62
CA GLN A 273 14.78 16.49 -10.75
C GLN A 273 16.11 15.99 -10.17
N HIS A 274 16.09 15.33 -9.02
CA HIS A 274 17.29 14.76 -8.39
C HIS A 274 17.83 13.56 -9.14
N ILE A 275 16.97 12.83 -9.87
CA ILE A 275 17.38 11.70 -10.72
C ILE A 275 18.08 12.21 -11.98
N VAL A 276 17.54 13.24 -12.65
CA VAL A 276 18.09 13.71 -13.94
C VAL A 276 19.20 14.76 -13.80
N SER A 277 19.35 15.37 -12.62
CA SER A 277 20.41 16.32 -12.30
C SER A 277 20.96 16.02 -10.90
N PRO A 278 21.70 14.90 -10.75
CA PRO A 278 22.22 14.49 -9.45
C PRO A 278 23.28 15.45 -8.95
N VAL A 279 23.27 15.72 -7.64
CA VAL A 279 24.26 16.55 -6.95
C VAL A 279 24.75 15.82 -5.70
N LEU A 280 26.04 15.95 -5.39
CA LEU A 280 26.66 15.45 -4.17
C LEU A 280 26.90 16.62 -3.21
N THR A 281 26.20 16.64 -2.08
CA THR A 281 26.46 17.61 -1.01
C THR A 281 27.38 16.97 0.04
N ARG A 282 28.57 17.55 0.23
CA ARG A 282 29.53 17.17 1.27
C ARG A 282 29.41 18.11 2.45
N PHE A 283 29.18 17.57 3.64
CA PHE A 283 29.17 18.32 4.90
C PHE A 283 30.51 18.14 5.61
N ASN A 284 31.28 19.22 5.75
CA ASN A 284 32.54 19.22 6.47
C ASN A 284 32.29 19.50 7.95
N ILE A 285 32.04 18.46 8.73
CA ILE A 285 31.86 18.58 10.18
C ILE A 285 33.24 18.72 10.82
N ASN A 286 33.62 19.95 11.16
CA ASN A 286 34.86 20.22 11.88
C ASN A 286 34.57 20.27 13.39
N ILE A 287 34.87 19.18 14.10
CA ILE A 287 34.66 19.09 15.55
C ILE A 287 35.86 19.70 16.25
N ASN A 288 35.79 20.99 16.57
CA ASN A 288 36.82 21.66 17.37
C ASN A 288 36.46 21.60 18.86
N ILE A 289 37.20 20.78 19.60
CA ILE A 289 37.00 20.50 21.03
C ILE A 289 37.25 21.76 21.91
N ASN A 290 37.88 22.80 21.35
CA ASN A 290 38.29 24.01 22.09
C ASN A 290 37.50 25.28 21.71
N SER A 291 36.43 25.20 20.90
CA SER A 291 35.64 26.38 20.52
C SER A 291 34.19 26.29 20.99
N ASP A 292 33.74 27.24 21.81
CA ASP A 292 32.35 27.42 22.26
C ASP A 292 31.38 27.86 21.15
N ARG A 293 31.81 27.85 19.88
CA ARG A 293 30.98 28.21 18.73
C ARG A 293 30.88 27.03 17.78
N VAL A 294 29.71 26.41 17.77
CA VAL A 294 29.27 25.57 16.64
C VAL A 294 29.35 26.44 15.40
N THR A 295 30.20 26.07 14.44
CA THR A 295 30.26 26.75 13.14
C THR A 295 28.91 26.57 12.46
N ASP A 296 28.30 27.65 11.96
CA ASP A 296 26.99 27.57 11.32
C ASP A 296 27.04 26.54 10.17
N PRO A 297 26.07 25.60 10.09
CA PRO A 297 26.09 24.51 9.11
C PRO A 297 26.17 24.95 7.64
N SER A 298 25.81 26.20 7.34
CA SER A 298 25.77 26.74 5.98
C SER A 298 27.15 27.01 5.38
N ASP A 299 28.18 27.26 6.18
CA ASP A 299 29.55 27.52 5.70
C ASP A 299 30.38 26.23 5.52
N ALA A 300 29.80 25.08 5.88
CA ALA A 300 30.48 23.79 5.88
C ALA A 300 30.04 22.84 4.75
N SER A 301 29.08 23.22 3.90
CA SER A 301 28.56 22.36 2.84
C SER A 301 29.10 22.73 1.45
N GLU A 302 29.75 21.78 0.78
CA GLU A 302 30.15 21.89 -0.63
C GLU A 302 29.19 21.05 -1.49
N THR A 303 28.60 21.62 -2.55
CA THR A 303 27.74 20.88 -3.49
C THR A 303 28.48 20.71 -4.82
N ILE A 304 28.60 19.46 -5.26
CA ILE A 304 29.31 19.06 -6.48
C ILE A 304 28.29 18.47 -7.45
N ASP A 305 28.20 19.00 -8.66
CA ASP A 305 27.36 18.41 -9.71
C ASP A 305 27.93 17.06 -10.15
N LEU A 306 27.08 16.02 -10.18
CA LEU A 306 27.43 14.70 -10.67
C LEU A 306 27.16 14.59 -12.17
N GLU A 307 27.64 13.51 -12.79
CA GLU A 307 27.41 13.24 -14.20
C GLU A 307 25.90 13.17 -14.50
N LYS A 308 25.45 13.97 -15.48
CA LYS A 308 24.04 14.01 -15.86
C LYS A 308 23.65 12.71 -16.57
N HIS A 309 22.54 12.12 -16.16
CA HIS A 309 22.04 10.93 -16.82
C HIS A 309 21.54 11.23 -18.25
N THR A 310 21.83 10.32 -19.16
CA THR A 310 21.33 10.33 -20.53
C THR A 310 20.05 9.50 -20.61
N LEU A 311 19.30 9.59 -21.70
CA LEU A 311 18.14 8.72 -21.94
C LEU A 311 18.46 7.22 -21.78
N ASN A 312 19.66 6.80 -22.20
CA ASN A 312 20.09 5.39 -22.14
C ASN A 312 20.52 4.95 -20.73
N THR A 313 20.97 5.87 -19.89
CA THR A 313 21.42 5.57 -18.52
C THR A 313 20.36 5.85 -17.46
N LEU A 314 19.22 6.44 -17.86
CA LEU A 314 18.14 6.83 -16.97
C LEU A 314 17.50 5.64 -16.23
N SER A 315 17.34 4.49 -16.90
CA SER A 315 16.73 3.30 -16.28
C SER A 315 17.51 2.81 -15.06
N SER A 316 18.83 3.00 -15.06
CA SER A 316 19.75 2.59 -13.99
C SER A 316 19.95 3.67 -12.93
N ALA A 317 19.36 4.86 -13.12
CA ALA A 317 19.49 5.99 -12.20
C ALA A 317 18.53 5.91 -11.00
N TYR A 318 17.51 5.06 -11.08
CA TYR A 318 16.50 4.91 -10.03
C TYR A 318 17.06 4.12 -8.84
N PHE A 319 16.75 4.58 -7.63
CA PHE A 319 17.06 3.83 -6.41
C PHE A 319 15.96 2.79 -6.13
N LEU A 320 16.12 1.59 -6.67
CA LEU A 320 15.10 0.55 -6.58
C LEU A 320 15.37 -0.38 -5.40
N LYS A 321 14.31 -0.73 -4.65
CA LYS A 321 14.38 -1.76 -3.62
C LYS A 321 13.87 -3.06 -4.22
N ASP A 322 14.69 -4.10 -4.16
CA ASP A 322 14.26 -5.42 -4.56
C ASP A 322 13.22 -5.95 -3.56
N VAL A 323 12.03 -6.22 -4.07
CA VAL A 323 10.92 -6.78 -3.32
C VAL A 323 10.44 -8.10 -3.93
N ASP A 324 11.07 -8.53 -5.03
CA ASP A 324 10.70 -9.77 -5.69
C ASP A 324 11.21 -10.95 -4.86
N GLY A 325 10.36 -11.94 -4.65
CA GLY A 325 10.67 -13.11 -3.80
C GLY A 325 10.59 -12.85 -2.29
N LEU A 326 10.32 -11.61 -1.84
CA LEU A 326 10.02 -11.36 -0.43
C LEU A 326 8.65 -11.93 -0.06
N SER A 327 8.52 -12.33 1.21
CA SER A 327 7.23 -12.65 1.81
C SER A 327 6.30 -11.42 1.83
N ASN A 328 5.02 -11.66 2.11
CA ASN A 328 4.00 -10.61 2.14
C ASN A 328 4.32 -9.51 3.18
N LEU A 329 4.69 -9.89 4.40
CA LEU A 329 4.99 -8.93 5.46
C LEU A 329 6.29 -8.17 5.18
N HIS A 330 7.34 -8.83 4.69
CA HIS A 330 8.58 -8.15 4.30
C HIS A 330 8.35 -7.11 3.19
N SER A 331 7.57 -7.47 2.16
CA SER A 331 7.17 -6.54 1.10
C SER A 331 6.43 -5.31 1.66
N VAL A 332 5.55 -5.52 2.65
CA VAL A 332 4.82 -4.44 3.32
C VAL A 332 5.74 -3.55 4.15
N LYS A 333 6.65 -4.12 4.94
CA LYS A 333 7.63 -3.38 5.75
C LYS A 333 8.55 -2.51 4.88
N VAL A 334 9.03 -3.07 3.76
CA VAL A 334 9.88 -2.33 2.81
C VAL A 334 9.13 -1.13 2.26
N SER A 335 7.85 -1.29 1.94
CA SER A 335 6.99 -0.23 1.43
C SER A 335 6.69 0.82 2.51
N SER A 336 6.34 0.41 3.74
CA SER A 336 6.00 1.34 4.83
C SER A 336 7.18 2.20 5.30
N ARG A 337 8.41 1.67 5.24
CA ARG A 337 9.65 2.42 5.57
C ARG A 337 10.16 3.28 4.43
N SER A 338 9.60 3.12 3.24
CA SER A 338 9.95 3.93 2.09
C SER A 338 9.33 5.32 2.28
N HIS A 339 10.17 6.36 2.34
CA HIS A 339 9.73 7.77 2.46
C HIS A 339 9.07 8.31 1.17
N TRP A 340 8.74 7.42 0.24
CA TRP A 340 8.22 7.78 -1.06
C TRP A 340 6.70 7.73 -0.98
N ARG A 341 6.02 8.84 -1.27
CA ARG A 341 4.56 8.89 -1.37
C ARG A 341 4.09 7.93 -2.46
N GLU A 342 3.22 6.98 -2.12
CA GLU A 342 2.66 6.07 -3.12
C GLU A 342 1.96 6.87 -4.24
N PRO A 343 2.15 6.49 -5.52
CA PRO A 343 1.46 7.17 -6.61
C PRO A 343 -0.05 6.95 -6.46
N ASN A 344 -0.86 7.86 -7.02
CA ASN A 344 -2.31 7.71 -6.91
C ASN A 344 -2.79 6.51 -7.74
N LEU A 345 -3.19 5.44 -7.03
CA LEU A 345 -3.67 4.18 -7.60
C LEU A 345 -5.19 4.24 -7.77
N PHE A 346 -5.66 4.23 -9.02
CA PHE A 346 -7.07 4.50 -9.35
C PHE A 346 -8.07 3.64 -8.56
N TYR A 347 -7.84 2.33 -8.46
CA TYR A 347 -8.80 1.39 -7.89
C TYR A 347 -8.87 1.38 -6.36
N THR A 348 -7.94 2.04 -5.66
CA THR A 348 -7.74 1.84 -4.22
C THR A 348 -9.00 2.09 -3.39
N TRP A 349 -9.70 3.22 -3.63
CA TRP A 349 -10.92 3.54 -2.86
C TRP A 349 -12.07 2.57 -3.18
N LEU A 350 -12.31 2.29 -4.46
CA LEU A 350 -13.32 1.33 -4.89
C LEU A 350 -13.09 -0.06 -4.28
N LEU A 351 -11.86 -0.56 -4.34
CA LEU A 351 -11.49 -1.85 -3.75
C LEU A 351 -11.64 -1.84 -2.23
N ALA A 352 -11.18 -0.79 -1.55
CA ALA A 352 -11.33 -0.66 -0.11
C ALA A 352 -12.80 -0.75 0.32
N ALA A 353 -13.69 0.00 -0.35
CA ALA A 353 -15.11 0.02 -0.03
C ALA A 353 -15.82 -1.30 -0.38
N THR A 354 -15.55 -1.87 -1.55
CA THR A 354 -16.19 -3.13 -2.00
C THR A 354 -15.73 -4.33 -1.19
N VAL A 355 -14.45 -4.41 -0.83
CA VAL A 355 -13.90 -5.45 0.04
C VAL A 355 -14.45 -5.33 1.45
N GLU A 356 -14.43 -4.13 2.05
CA GLU A 356 -14.95 -3.91 3.41
C GLU A 356 -16.44 -4.23 3.49
N ALA A 357 -17.24 -3.78 2.52
CA ALA A 357 -18.65 -4.12 2.46
C ALA A 357 -18.86 -5.64 2.35
N SER A 358 -17.91 -6.38 1.77
CA SER A 358 -17.96 -7.82 1.49
C SER A 358 -17.61 -8.70 2.67
N ILE A 359 -17.31 -8.07 3.81
CA ILE A 359 -16.95 -8.71 5.06
C ILE A 359 -17.94 -8.28 6.14
N HIS A 360 -18.58 -9.26 6.76
CA HIS A 360 -19.52 -9.05 7.84
C HIS A 360 -19.06 -9.84 9.05
N VAL A 361 -19.19 -9.22 10.23
CA VAL A 361 -19.13 -9.94 11.51
C VAL A 361 -20.54 -9.97 12.05
N ASP A 362 -21.10 -11.16 12.14
CA ASP A 362 -22.40 -11.43 12.74
C ASP A 362 -22.21 -12.28 14.00
N GLY A 363 -22.30 -11.62 15.15
CA GLY A 363 -21.97 -12.21 16.44
C GLY A 363 -20.56 -12.80 16.44
N GLN A 364 -20.48 -14.12 16.58
CA GLN A 364 -19.22 -14.86 16.62
C GLN A 364 -18.70 -15.29 15.25
N THR A 365 -19.41 -14.94 14.17
CA THR A 365 -19.08 -15.41 12.82
C THR A 365 -18.53 -14.28 11.98
N LEU A 366 -17.31 -14.45 11.49
CA LEU A 366 -16.77 -13.66 10.38
C LEU A 366 -17.23 -14.32 9.07
N VAL A 367 -17.96 -13.56 8.27
CA VAL A 367 -18.54 -13.99 6.99
C VAL A 367 -17.99 -13.14 5.87
N SER A 368 -17.47 -13.77 4.82
CA SER A 368 -17.17 -13.10 3.57
C SER A 368 -18.14 -13.54 2.48
N SER A 369 -18.35 -12.69 1.48
CA SER A 369 -19.10 -13.05 0.27
C SER A 369 -18.27 -13.89 -0.73
N GLY A 370 -17.00 -14.20 -0.44
CA GLY A 370 -16.07 -14.85 -1.35
C GLY A 370 -15.38 -13.91 -2.36
N TYR A 371 -15.86 -12.67 -2.54
CA TYR A 371 -15.20 -11.65 -3.35
C TYR A 371 -13.80 -11.26 -2.82
N PRO A 372 -13.60 -10.98 -1.51
CA PRO A 372 -12.28 -10.67 -0.98
C PRO A 372 -11.24 -11.78 -1.22
N GLU A 373 -11.65 -13.05 -1.10
CA GLU A 373 -10.86 -14.23 -1.41
C GLU A 373 -10.41 -14.21 -2.87
N ALA A 374 -11.35 -14.03 -3.80
CA ALA A 374 -11.08 -14.05 -5.22
C ALA A 374 -10.11 -12.96 -5.65
N ILE A 375 -10.22 -11.76 -5.07
CA ILE A 375 -9.33 -10.63 -5.36
C ILE A 375 -7.93 -10.85 -4.77
N LEU A 376 -7.81 -11.45 -3.58
CA LEU A 376 -6.52 -11.85 -3.01
C LEU A 376 -5.84 -12.96 -3.84
N GLU A 377 -6.61 -13.95 -4.30
CA GLU A 377 -6.12 -15.00 -5.20
C GLU A 377 -5.60 -14.39 -6.51
N LEU A 378 -6.37 -13.48 -7.11
CA LEU A 378 -6.01 -12.77 -8.33
C LEU A 378 -4.71 -11.96 -8.18
N ALA A 379 -4.48 -11.41 -6.99
CA ALA A 379 -3.30 -10.62 -6.67
C ALA A 379 -1.99 -11.42 -6.69
N MET A 380 -2.05 -12.74 -6.54
CA MET A 380 -0.85 -13.61 -6.65
C MET A 380 -0.14 -13.49 -8.00
N SER A 381 -0.85 -13.12 -9.06
CA SER A 381 -0.30 -12.90 -10.40
C SER A 381 -0.27 -11.43 -10.84
N ARG A 382 -0.60 -10.49 -9.94
CA ARG A 382 -0.72 -9.05 -10.22
C ARG A 382 -0.03 -8.24 -9.13
N PRO A 383 1.27 -7.90 -9.28
CA PRO A 383 2.06 -7.29 -8.21
C PRO A 383 1.51 -5.94 -7.73
N VAL A 384 1.03 -5.08 -8.65
CA VAL A 384 0.42 -3.80 -8.26
C VAL A 384 -0.90 -4.02 -7.51
N LEU A 385 -1.73 -4.99 -7.92
CA LEU A 385 -2.93 -5.34 -7.16
C LEU A 385 -2.58 -5.87 -5.76
N LYS A 386 -1.59 -6.76 -5.66
CA LYS A 386 -1.08 -7.26 -4.37
C LYS A 386 -0.61 -6.11 -3.49
N HIS A 387 0.11 -5.15 -4.06
CA HIS A 387 0.52 -3.96 -3.35
C HIS A 387 -0.70 -3.15 -2.85
N MET A 388 -1.72 -2.89 -3.68
CA MET A 388 -2.95 -2.23 -3.24
C MET A 388 -3.61 -2.96 -2.07
N LEU A 389 -3.78 -4.29 -2.17
CA LEU A 389 -4.51 -5.08 -1.18
C LEU A 389 -3.76 -5.23 0.15
N LEU A 390 -2.43 -5.26 0.15
CA LEU A 390 -1.63 -5.51 1.35
C LEU A 390 -0.99 -4.24 1.93
N ASN A 391 -0.78 -3.19 1.13
CA ASN A 391 -0.13 -1.93 1.59
C ASN A 391 -1.14 -0.79 1.74
N ALA A 392 -1.90 -0.54 0.67
CA ALA A 392 -2.80 0.61 0.63
C ALA A 392 -4.07 0.35 1.44
N LEU A 393 -4.83 -0.71 1.13
CA LEU A 393 -6.14 -1.00 1.72
C LEU A 393 -6.14 -1.12 3.27
N PRO A 394 -5.17 -1.80 3.92
CA PRO A 394 -5.10 -1.85 5.37
C PRO A 394 -4.78 -0.49 6.01
N SER A 395 -4.23 0.46 5.26
CA SER A 395 -4.01 1.82 5.76
C SER A 395 -5.31 2.64 5.82
N TYR A 396 -6.38 2.22 5.13
CA TYR A 396 -7.72 2.80 5.26
C TYR A 396 -8.42 2.34 6.55
N GLU A 397 -9.58 2.93 6.85
CA GLU A 397 -10.46 2.54 7.96
C GLU A 397 -11.23 1.23 7.71
N SER A 398 -10.54 0.21 7.24
CA SER A 398 -11.08 -1.09 6.84
C SER A 398 -10.98 -2.10 7.98
N ALA A 399 -11.79 -1.90 9.02
CA ALA A 399 -11.77 -2.73 10.22
C ALA A 399 -12.12 -4.20 9.92
N GLY A 400 -13.16 -4.42 9.10
CA GLY A 400 -13.55 -5.75 8.63
C GLY A 400 -12.43 -6.40 7.84
N TYR A 401 -11.78 -5.66 6.94
CA TYR A 401 -10.68 -6.18 6.14
C TYR A 401 -9.46 -6.59 6.98
N LYS A 402 -9.07 -5.81 7.99
CA LYS A 402 -7.97 -6.20 8.90
C LYS A 402 -8.27 -7.49 9.66
N ILE A 403 -9.50 -7.64 10.16
CA ILE A 403 -9.95 -8.87 10.84
C ILE A 403 -9.95 -10.03 9.84
N PHE A 404 -10.41 -9.80 8.61
CA PHE A 404 -10.39 -10.80 7.55
C PHE A 404 -8.97 -11.27 7.21
N LEU A 405 -8.02 -10.35 7.04
CA LEU A 405 -6.62 -10.71 6.84
C LEU A 405 -6.03 -11.47 8.04
N LEU A 406 -6.41 -11.08 9.26
CA LEU A 406 -5.99 -11.76 10.50
C LEU A 406 -6.50 -13.20 10.57
N SER A 407 -7.69 -13.48 10.05
CA SER A 407 -8.33 -14.79 10.09
C SER A 407 -7.76 -15.84 9.11
N ARG A 408 -6.71 -15.48 8.35
CA ARG A 408 -6.15 -16.31 7.27
C ARG A 408 -4.63 -16.48 7.41
N PRO A 409 -4.09 -17.70 7.37
CA PRO A 409 -2.64 -17.95 7.50
C PRO A 409 -1.77 -17.15 6.53
N ALA A 410 -2.17 -17.07 5.25
CA ALA A 410 -1.37 -16.41 4.21
C ALA A 410 -1.24 -14.88 4.38
N THR A 411 -2.05 -14.26 5.24
CA THR A 411 -2.13 -12.80 5.41
C THR A 411 -2.11 -12.34 6.86
N CYS A 412 -2.15 -13.24 7.84
CA CYS A 412 -2.27 -12.89 9.26
C CYS A 412 -1.06 -12.08 9.75
N ASN A 413 0.14 -12.33 9.22
CA ASN A 413 1.34 -11.56 9.55
C ASN A 413 1.23 -10.08 9.14
N VAL A 414 0.68 -9.82 7.95
CA VAL A 414 0.39 -8.46 7.48
C VAL A 414 -0.66 -7.80 8.36
N ALA A 415 -1.73 -8.52 8.72
CA ALA A 415 -2.77 -7.98 9.60
C ALA A 415 -2.22 -7.60 10.98
N LEU A 416 -1.43 -8.49 11.58
CA LEU A 416 -0.80 -8.27 12.88
C LEU A 416 0.12 -7.05 12.88
N PHE A 417 0.90 -6.85 11.81
CA PHE A 417 1.73 -5.66 11.62
C PHE A 417 0.89 -4.36 11.68
N TYR A 418 -0.19 -4.25 10.92
CA TYR A 418 -1.04 -3.05 10.92
C TYR A 418 -1.81 -2.84 12.24
N LEU A 419 -2.27 -3.92 12.86
CA LEU A 419 -2.96 -3.85 14.15
C LEU A 419 -2.02 -3.42 15.26
N THR A 420 -0.76 -3.86 15.22
CA THR A 420 0.29 -3.45 16.15
C THR A 420 0.69 -2.00 15.95
N GLN A 421 0.96 -1.56 14.71
CA GLN A 421 1.26 -0.15 14.43
C GLN A 421 0.17 0.81 14.92
N ARG A 422 -1.11 0.43 14.79
CA ARG A 422 -2.23 1.24 15.31
C ARG A 422 -2.17 1.43 16.82
N LEU A 423 -1.77 0.41 17.58
CA LEU A 423 -1.59 0.51 19.03
C LEU A 423 -0.44 1.47 19.37
N LEU A 424 0.67 1.36 18.65
CA LEU A 424 1.85 2.21 18.84
C LEU A 424 1.53 3.69 18.63
N LEU A 425 0.76 4.01 17.58
CA LEU A 425 0.35 5.38 17.27
C LEU A 425 -0.59 5.99 18.33
N ARG A 426 -1.37 5.16 19.04
CA ARG A 426 -2.34 5.64 20.06
C ARG A 426 -1.67 6.03 21.37
N ARG A 427 -0.69 5.25 21.81
CA ARG A 427 0.01 5.45 23.09
C ARG A 427 0.71 6.81 23.21
N ASN A 428 1.00 7.46 22.07
CA ASN A 428 1.56 8.82 22.05
C ASN A 428 0.53 9.93 22.39
N ARG A 429 -0.74 9.60 22.68
CA ARG A 429 -1.80 10.57 23.00
C ARG A 429 -2.39 10.33 24.40
N ASN A 430 -1.85 11.00 25.43
CA ASN A 430 -2.40 11.17 26.79
C ASN A 430 -3.30 10.01 27.29
N ASP A 431 -2.68 8.90 27.71
CA ASP A 431 -3.42 7.71 28.14
C ASP A 431 -4.14 7.91 29.48
N SER A 432 -5.47 7.78 29.48
CA SER A 432 -6.23 7.50 30.69
C SER A 432 -6.06 6.03 31.12
N PRO A 433 -6.17 5.70 32.42
CA PRO A 433 -6.11 4.30 32.89
C PRO A 433 -7.12 3.37 32.20
N ALA A 434 -8.28 3.89 31.80
CA ALA A 434 -9.29 3.14 31.07
C ALA A 434 -8.83 2.77 29.65
N MET A 435 -8.11 3.67 28.98
CA MET A 435 -7.58 3.42 27.64
C MET A 435 -6.54 2.29 27.66
N GLN A 436 -5.67 2.27 28.67
CA GLN A 436 -4.67 1.19 28.83
C GLN A 436 -5.30 -0.19 29.01
N LEU A 437 -6.45 -0.27 29.70
CA LEU A 437 -7.20 -1.53 29.85
C LEU A 437 -7.82 -1.97 28.51
N ILE A 438 -8.36 -1.04 27.72
CA ILE A 438 -8.91 -1.33 26.39
C ILE A 438 -7.79 -1.79 25.45
N GLU A 439 -6.63 -1.13 25.45
CA GLU A 439 -5.48 -1.52 24.64
C GLU A 439 -4.96 -2.90 25.03
N LYS A 440 -4.84 -3.20 26.33
CA LYS A 440 -4.46 -4.53 26.81
C LYS A 440 -5.45 -5.60 26.33
N GLY A 441 -6.74 -5.36 26.50
CA GLY A 441 -7.78 -6.30 26.04
C GLY A 441 -7.75 -6.49 24.53
N PHE A 442 -7.53 -5.42 23.77
CA PHE A 442 -7.38 -5.50 22.31
C PHE A 442 -6.15 -6.31 21.90
N SER A 443 -4.98 -6.05 22.49
CA SER A 443 -3.76 -6.81 22.21
C SER A 443 -3.92 -8.30 22.49
N GLN A 444 -4.57 -8.66 23.61
CA GLN A 444 -4.87 -10.05 23.95
C GLN A 444 -5.76 -10.71 22.90
N MET A 445 -6.86 -10.05 22.50
CA MET A 445 -7.74 -10.58 21.46
C MET A 445 -7.02 -10.76 20.11
N VAL A 446 -6.19 -9.78 19.70
CA VAL A 446 -5.43 -9.87 18.45
C VAL A 446 -4.43 -11.03 18.50
N ARG A 447 -3.70 -11.18 19.60
CA ARG A 447 -2.77 -12.30 19.82
C ARG A 447 -3.48 -13.63 19.78
N ASP A 448 -4.58 -13.79 20.52
CA ASP A 448 -5.30 -15.06 20.60
C ASP A 448 -5.84 -15.48 19.23
N GLU A 449 -6.35 -14.52 18.45
CA GLU A 449 -6.82 -14.79 17.09
C GLU A 449 -5.69 -15.06 16.09
N TYR A 450 -4.55 -14.38 16.24
CA TYR A 450 -3.36 -14.67 15.47
C TYR A 450 -2.89 -16.11 15.71
N LEU A 451 -2.71 -16.51 16.98
CA LEU A 451 -2.25 -17.85 17.35
C LEU A 451 -3.23 -18.93 16.87
N ARG A 452 -4.54 -18.71 17.04
CA ARG A 452 -5.57 -19.62 16.53
C ARG A 452 -5.53 -19.74 15.01
N THR A 453 -5.23 -18.66 14.29
CA THR A 453 -5.18 -18.68 12.82
C THR A 453 -3.99 -19.48 12.32
N ILE A 454 -2.80 -19.30 12.91
CA ILE A 454 -1.59 -20.00 12.47
C ILE A 454 -1.61 -21.49 12.86
N GLU A 455 -2.41 -21.93 13.83
CA GLU A 455 -2.51 -23.36 14.21
C GLU A 455 -2.85 -24.28 13.02
N ALA A 456 -3.57 -23.76 12.02
CA ALA A 456 -3.94 -24.48 10.80
C ALA A 456 -2.91 -24.38 9.66
N ALA A 457 -1.83 -23.61 9.83
CA ALA A 457 -0.78 -23.42 8.83
C ALA A 457 0.20 -24.60 8.79
N GLN A 458 0.85 -24.80 7.65
CA GLN A 458 1.89 -25.84 7.49
C GLN A 458 3.28 -25.33 7.95
N ASP A 459 3.46 -24.02 7.94
CA ASP A 459 4.69 -23.23 8.09
C ASP A 459 4.65 -22.35 9.34
N VAL A 460 4.07 -22.86 10.43
CA VAL A 460 3.84 -22.12 11.69
C VAL A 460 5.11 -21.46 12.24
N GLY A 461 6.22 -22.21 12.25
CA GLY A 461 7.49 -21.72 12.77
C GLY A 461 8.07 -20.57 11.95
N GLU A 462 7.95 -20.61 10.63
CA GLU A 462 8.40 -19.53 9.73
C GLU A 462 7.52 -18.28 9.90
N LEU A 463 6.19 -18.45 9.99
CA LEU A 463 5.27 -17.35 10.25
C LEU A 463 5.55 -16.65 11.59
N LEU A 464 5.81 -17.43 12.65
CA LEU A 464 6.19 -16.90 13.96
C LEU A 464 7.53 -16.16 13.91
N LEU A 465 8.53 -16.74 13.27
CA LEU A 465 9.86 -16.14 13.14
C LEU A 465 9.80 -14.79 12.42
N GLU A 466 9.01 -14.70 11.37
CA GLU A 466 8.79 -13.46 10.61
C GLU A 466 8.20 -12.32 11.48
N ILE A 467 7.27 -12.66 12.37
CA ILE A 467 6.69 -11.70 13.32
C ILE A 467 7.68 -11.30 14.41
N VAL A 468 8.44 -12.26 14.94
CA VAL A 468 9.49 -11.95 15.92
C VAL A 468 10.51 -10.98 15.33
N GLU A 469 10.98 -11.25 14.11
CA GLU A 469 11.88 -10.37 13.38
C GLU A 469 11.26 -8.99 13.17
N SER A 470 10.01 -8.93 12.67
CA SER A 470 9.32 -7.67 12.41
C SER A 470 9.14 -6.80 13.65
N LEU A 471 8.76 -7.37 14.79
CA LEU A 471 8.60 -6.61 16.03
C LEU A 471 9.96 -6.19 16.59
N SER A 472 10.97 -7.06 16.48
CA SER A 472 12.31 -6.81 17.03
C SER A 472 13.06 -5.71 16.31
N GLU A 473 12.82 -5.50 15.01
CA GLU A 473 13.46 -4.42 14.25
C GLU A 473 13.11 -3.01 14.74
N GLU A 474 11.97 -2.86 15.40
CA GLU A 474 11.48 -1.59 15.98
C GLU A 474 11.92 -1.44 17.46
N ILE A 475 12.47 -2.49 18.09
CA ILE A 475 12.97 -2.44 19.46
C ILE A 475 14.38 -1.83 19.46
N ASN A 476 14.56 -0.75 20.23
CA ASN A 476 15.89 -0.21 20.50
C ASN A 476 16.60 -0.99 21.61
N PHE A 477 17.21 -2.12 21.27
CA PHE A 477 17.99 -2.96 22.22
C PHE A 477 19.19 -2.25 22.88
N ARG A 478 19.63 -1.12 22.33
CA ARG A 478 20.70 -0.31 22.91
C ARG A 478 20.21 0.60 24.04
N ALA A 479 18.90 0.87 24.12
CA ALA A 479 18.32 1.67 25.18
C ALA A 479 18.34 0.90 26.52
N SER A 480 18.60 1.59 27.63
CA SER A 480 18.61 0.97 28.96
C SER A 480 17.22 0.50 29.40
N ASP A 481 16.16 1.09 28.86
CA ASP A 481 14.75 0.81 29.12
C ASP A 481 14.06 0.06 27.97
N PHE A 482 14.83 -0.65 27.12
CA PHE A 482 14.29 -1.39 25.95
C PHE A 482 13.08 -2.28 26.30
N SER A 483 13.08 -2.90 27.50
CA SER A 483 12.00 -3.78 27.98
C SER A 483 10.68 -3.05 28.26
N GLN A 484 10.69 -1.72 28.35
CA GLN A 484 9.52 -0.89 28.52
C GLN A 484 8.86 -0.49 27.19
N SER A 485 9.54 -0.72 26.07
CA SER A 485 9.01 -0.44 24.74
C SER A 485 7.73 -1.26 24.47
N PRO A 486 6.72 -0.67 23.83
CA PRO A 486 5.49 -1.39 23.49
C PRO A 486 5.74 -2.58 22.58
N GLU A 487 6.68 -2.48 21.64
CA GLU A 487 7.04 -3.55 20.71
C GLU A 487 7.61 -4.76 21.45
N TYR A 488 8.51 -4.53 22.42
CA TYR A 488 9.04 -5.60 23.27
C TYR A 488 7.93 -6.27 24.09
N ARG A 489 7.02 -5.49 24.68
CA ARG A 489 5.92 -6.05 25.48
C ARG A 489 4.97 -6.90 24.63
N ILE A 490 4.64 -6.46 23.42
CA ILE A 490 3.80 -7.22 22.49
C ILE A 490 4.52 -8.51 22.07
N LEU A 491 5.81 -8.43 21.75
CA LEU A 491 6.62 -9.59 21.41
C LEU A 491 6.63 -10.64 22.53
N ILE A 492 6.97 -10.23 23.75
CA ILE A 492 6.99 -11.15 24.90
C ILE A 492 5.59 -11.70 25.19
N ASP A 493 4.54 -10.90 25.08
CA ASP A 493 3.16 -11.37 25.28
C ASP A 493 2.75 -12.43 24.24
N ILE A 494 3.18 -12.31 22.98
CA ILE A 494 2.98 -13.37 21.98
C ILE A 494 3.76 -14.63 22.35
N LEU A 495 5.06 -14.48 22.65
CA LEU A 495 5.95 -15.60 22.97
C LEU A 495 5.45 -16.37 24.20
N ASP A 496 5.07 -15.68 25.28
CA ASP A 496 4.65 -16.30 26.53
C ASP A 496 3.32 -17.08 26.44
N ASN A 497 2.54 -16.87 25.37
CA ASN A 497 1.29 -17.58 25.10
C ASN A 497 1.44 -18.67 24.02
N LEU A 498 2.65 -18.96 23.54
CA LEU A 498 2.90 -20.07 22.64
C LEU A 498 2.68 -21.42 23.35
N ASN A 499 1.96 -22.33 22.69
CA ASN A 499 1.82 -23.71 23.14
C ASN A 499 3.09 -24.52 22.81
N TYR A 500 3.21 -25.73 23.36
CA TYR A 500 4.41 -26.56 23.17
C TYR A 500 4.75 -26.85 21.71
N LYS A 501 3.74 -27.09 20.87
CA LYS A 501 3.94 -27.32 19.43
C LYS A 501 4.53 -26.07 18.75
N HIS A 502 3.99 -24.89 19.03
CA HIS A 502 4.50 -23.63 18.50
C HIS A 502 5.95 -23.37 18.93
N VAL A 503 6.30 -23.68 20.19
CA VAL A 503 7.69 -23.55 20.66
C VAL A 503 8.63 -24.48 19.88
N THR A 504 8.22 -25.73 19.65
CA THR A 504 9.00 -26.69 18.85
C THR A 504 9.16 -26.25 17.40
N ASP A 505 8.07 -25.84 16.73
CA ASP A 505 8.10 -25.41 15.33
C ASP A 505 8.96 -24.14 15.14
N LEU A 506 8.84 -23.17 16.06
CA LEU A 506 9.68 -21.96 16.08
C LEU A 506 11.16 -22.28 16.35
N SER A 507 11.44 -23.25 17.22
CA SER A 507 12.80 -23.71 17.52
C SER A 507 13.48 -24.30 16.29
N HIS A 508 12.79 -25.19 15.57
CA HIS A 508 13.31 -25.76 14.32
C HIS A 508 13.54 -24.68 13.25
N SER A 509 12.64 -23.71 13.15
CA SER A 509 12.76 -22.62 12.17
C SER A 509 13.95 -21.70 12.49
N LEU A 510 14.17 -21.39 13.77
CA LEU A 510 15.33 -20.62 14.21
C LEU A 510 16.65 -21.35 13.95
N ASP A 511 16.73 -22.64 14.31
CA ASP A 511 17.91 -23.49 14.13
C ASP A 511 18.31 -23.59 12.65
N ASN A 512 17.32 -23.79 11.77
CA ASN A 512 17.51 -23.77 10.32
C ASN A 512 17.99 -22.39 9.82
N LEU A 513 17.40 -21.30 10.31
CA LEU A 513 17.76 -19.95 9.88
C LEU A 513 19.21 -19.60 10.28
N ILE A 514 19.61 -19.90 11.52
CA ILE A 514 20.98 -19.64 12.00
C ILE A 514 21.98 -20.51 11.22
N SER A 515 21.63 -21.77 10.93
CA SER A 515 22.48 -22.67 10.14
C SER A 515 22.74 -22.13 8.73
N GLN A 516 21.72 -21.61 8.06
CA GLN A 516 21.84 -20.99 6.73
C GLN A 516 22.64 -19.68 6.78
N ALA A 517 22.46 -18.87 7.83
CA ALA A 517 23.16 -17.60 7.99
C ALA A 517 24.68 -17.75 8.14
N ASN A 518 25.16 -18.90 8.62
CA ASN A 518 26.59 -19.21 8.74
C ASN A 518 27.25 -19.57 7.40
N GLU A 519 26.48 -19.95 6.37
CA GLU A 519 27.02 -20.26 5.04
C GLU A 519 27.21 -19.01 4.17
N ASP A 520 26.33 -18.00 4.32
CA ASP A 520 26.34 -16.74 3.55
C ASP A 520 26.95 -15.57 4.34
N SER A 521 28.28 -15.55 4.44
CA SER A 521 29.09 -14.55 5.17
C SER A 521 29.01 -13.08 4.74
N SER A 522 28.10 -12.69 3.83
CA SER A 522 28.11 -11.36 3.18
C SER A 522 26.95 -10.42 3.52
N LYS A 523 25.94 -10.86 4.28
CA LYS A 523 24.75 -10.04 4.58
C LYS A 523 24.27 -10.22 6.02
N GLN A 524 24.88 -9.52 6.98
CA GLN A 524 24.37 -9.52 8.35
C GLN A 524 24.24 -8.09 8.91
N PRO A 525 22.99 -7.59 9.03
CA PRO A 525 22.70 -6.60 10.06
C PRO A 525 21.45 -6.95 10.88
N LYS A 526 21.62 -6.91 12.21
CA LYS A 526 20.64 -6.90 13.33
C LYS A 526 20.33 -8.24 14.01
N HIS A 527 21.28 -8.71 14.83
CA HIS A 527 21.24 -10.02 15.49
C HIS A 527 20.69 -10.07 16.92
N HIS A 528 20.33 -8.94 17.51
CA HIS A 528 19.84 -8.91 18.90
C HIS A 528 18.61 -9.81 19.12
N TYR A 529 17.75 -9.95 18.11
CA TYR A 529 16.57 -10.80 18.20
C TYR A 529 16.92 -12.30 18.22
N PHE A 530 18.00 -12.74 17.55
CA PHE A 530 18.47 -14.13 17.62
C PHE A 530 18.82 -14.50 19.05
N TYR A 531 19.53 -13.61 19.75
CA TYR A 531 19.85 -13.81 21.16
C TYR A 531 18.60 -13.77 22.04
N LEU A 532 17.73 -12.78 21.86
CA LEU A 532 16.48 -12.69 22.62
C LEU A 532 15.64 -13.97 22.47
N LEU A 533 15.37 -14.37 21.23
CA LEU A 533 14.54 -15.52 20.91
C LEU A 533 15.24 -16.84 21.31
N GLY A 534 16.53 -16.99 20.99
CA GLY A 534 17.30 -18.20 21.30
C GLY A 534 17.36 -18.47 22.80
N PHE A 535 17.69 -17.46 23.61
CA PHE A 535 17.69 -17.62 25.08
C PHE A 535 16.28 -17.86 25.64
N TRP A 536 15.25 -17.23 25.08
CA TRP A 536 13.87 -17.49 25.47
C TRP A 536 13.45 -18.94 25.17
N LEU A 537 13.81 -19.47 23.99
CA LEU A 537 13.52 -20.84 23.59
C LEU A 537 14.28 -21.86 24.44
N ILE A 538 15.57 -21.63 24.72
CA ILE A 538 16.36 -22.49 25.62
C ILE A 538 15.67 -22.59 26.97
N ASP A 539 15.25 -21.46 27.55
CA ASP A 539 14.56 -21.45 28.85
C ASP A 539 13.26 -22.27 28.82
N ARG A 540 12.47 -22.11 27.75
CA ARG A 540 11.20 -22.83 27.61
C ARG A 540 11.39 -24.32 27.35
N LEU A 541 12.34 -24.72 26.52
CA LEU A 541 12.63 -26.12 26.22
C LEU A 541 13.15 -26.85 27.45
N ASP A 542 14.08 -26.24 28.19
CA ASP A 542 14.69 -26.83 29.38
C ASP A 542 13.72 -26.90 30.57
N ASN A 543 12.99 -25.81 30.87
CA ASN A 543 12.16 -25.73 32.07
C ASN A 543 10.78 -26.38 31.92
N ALA A 544 10.22 -26.41 30.70
CA ALA A 544 8.87 -26.96 30.47
C ALA A 544 8.89 -28.43 30.00
N GLY A 545 10.06 -29.05 29.86
CA GLY A 545 10.20 -30.45 29.45
C GLY A 545 9.66 -30.75 28.05
N ILE A 546 9.60 -29.74 27.18
CA ILE A 546 9.05 -29.83 25.82
C ILE A 546 9.96 -30.70 24.94
N ASP A 547 11.26 -30.64 25.16
CA ASP A 547 12.26 -31.47 24.48
C ASP A 547 12.68 -32.64 25.37
N SER A 548 11.93 -33.74 25.31
CA SER A 548 12.21 -34.96 26.09
C SER A 548 13.57 -35.59 25.79
N THR A 549 14.16 -35.28 24.63
CA THR A 549 15.45 -35.80 24.16
C THR A 549 16.62 -34.88 24.45
N GLY A 550 16.36 -33.60 24.76
CA GLY A 550 17.36 -32.55 24.92
C GLY A 550 18.13 -32.19 23.63
N SER A 551 17.80 -32.81 22.48
CA SER A 551 18.53 -32.62 21.23
C SER A 551 18.27 -31.26 20.60
N LEU A 552 17.04 -30.76 20.69
CA LEU A 552 16.63 -29.48 20.12
C LEU A 552 17.15 -28.32 20.96
N SER A 553 17.06 -28.43 22.30
CA SER A 553 17.67 -27.47 23.23
C SER A 553 19.18 -27.39 23.00
N LYS A 554 19.85 -28.54 22.84
CA LYS A 554 21.28 -28.58 22.52
C LYS A 554 21.59 -27.93 21.18
N SER A 555 20.83 -28.22 20.13
CA SER A 555 21.03 -27.62 18.80
C SER A 555 20.96 -26.08 18.85
N ILE A 556 19.96 -25.52 19.54
CA ILE A 556 19.82 -24.08 19.70
C ILE A 556 20.98 -23.48 20.52
N LYS A 557 21.41 -24.15 21.59
CA LYS A 557 22.59 -23.71 22.39
C LYS A 557 23.84 -23.65 21.52
N ASP A 558 24.09 -24.70 20.74
CA ASP A 558 25.23 -24.78 19.83
C ASP A 558 25.13 -23.70 18.74
N ALA A 559 23.93 -23.48 18.17
CA ALA A 559 23.68 -22.45 17.15
C ALA A 559 23.95 -21.03 17.67
N ILE A 560 23.43 -20.68 18.86
CA ILE A 560 23.65 -19.38 19.49
C ILE A 560 25.11 -19.17 19.89
N PHE A 561 25.77 -20.22 20.39
CA PHE A 561 27.20 -20.17 20.71
C PHE A 561 28.04 -19.89 19.47
N ASN A 562 27.81 -20.63 18.39
CA ASN A 562 28.52 -20.45 17.12
C ASN A 562 28.27 -19.06 16.51
N LEU A 563 27.03 -18.55 16.59
CA LEU A 563 26.69 -17.20 16.14
C LEU A 563 27.49 -16.15 16.92
N TYR A 564 27.53 -16.26 18.26
CA TYR A 564 28.29 -15.35 19.10
C TYR A 564 29.80 -15.42 18.84
N GLU A 565 30.35 -16.63 18.71
CA GLU A 565 31.78 -16.83 18.40
C GLU A 565 32.15 -16.18 17.06
N SER A 566 31.32 -16.35 16.03
CA SER A 566 31.51 -15.70 14.73
C SER A 566 31.48 -14.18 14.85
N GLU A 567 30.45 -13.61 15.48
CA GLU A 567 30.33 -12.16 15.66
C GLU A 567 31.49 -11.60 16.49
N PHE A 568 31.92 -12.31 17.54
CA PHE A 568 33.04 -11.88 18.39
C PHE A 568 34.34 -11.78 17.60
N ASN A 569 34.66 -12.79 16.80
CA ASN A 569 35.85 -12.79 15.93
C ASN A 569 35.79 -11.66 14.89
N ASP A 570 34.61 -11.40 14.33
CA ASP A 570 34.38 -10.33 13.38
C ASP A 570 34.49 -8.92 13.99
N ASN A 571 34.05 -8.75 15.24
CA ASN A 571 34.25 -7.51 16.00
C ASN A 571 35.74 -7.30 16.36
N LEU A 572 36.46 -8.36 16.75
CA LEU A 572 37.90 -8.29 17.02
C LEU A 572 38.73 -7.93 15.79
N THR A 573 38.34 -8.42 14.61
CA THR A 573 39.01 -8.10 13.34
C THR A 573 38.61 -6.73 12.77
N GLY A 574 37.71 -6.00 13.45
CA GLY A 574 37.26 -4.67 13.05
C GLY A 574 36.35 -4.65 11.83
N LYS A 575 35.85 -5.81 11.39
CA LYS A 575 34.92 -5.90 10.25
C LYS A 575 33.54 -5.36 10.60
N TYR A 576 33.09 -5.59 11.83
CA TYR A 576 31.78 -5.19 12.32
C TYR A 576 31.86 -4.61 13.75
N GLN A 577 30.83 -3.87 14.15
CA GLN A 577 30.64 -3.33 15.51
C GLN A 577 29.25 -3.74 16.03
N THR A 578 28.98 -5.05 16.04
CA THR A 578 27.66 -5.61 16.41
C THR A 578 27.53 -5.94 17.89
N LEU A 579 28.64 -6.26 18.57
CA LEU A 579 28.67 -6.65 19.99
C LEU A 579 29.07 -5.46 20.89
N GLU A 580 28.31 -4.37 20.84
CA GLU A 580 28.49 -3.26 21.77
C GLU A 580 27.92 -3.61 23.17
N PRO A 581 28.65 -3.34 24.26
CA PRO A 581 28.13 -3.52 25.61
C PRO A 581 26.84 -2.72 25.82
N SER A 582 25.75 -3.41 26.10
CA SER A 582 24.43 -2.81 26.28
C SER A 582 23.68 -3.43 27.47
N ALA A 583 22.68 -2.71 27.98
CA ALA A 583 21.78 -3.22 29.01
C ALA A 583 21.14 -4.54 28.56
N PHE A 584 20.76 -4.65 27.29
CA PHE A 584 20.21 -5.88 26.71
C PHE A 584 21.16 -7.08 26.90
N PHE A 585 22.42 -7.00 26.45
CA PHE A 585 23.35 -8.13 26.55
C PHE A 585 23.65 -8.53 28.01
N SER A 586 23.60 -7.58 28.95
CA SER A 586 23.76 -7.87 30.38
C SER A 586 22.60 -8.66 30.99
N THR A 587 21.42 -8.63 30.35
CA THR A 587 20.22 -9.32 30.84
C THR A 587 20.11 -10.76 30.35
N LEU A 588 20.90 -11.15 29.34
CA LEU A 588 20.83 -12.48 28.76
C LEU A 588 21.47 -13.54 29.66
N PRO A 589 20.85 -14.73 29.82
CA PRO A 589 21.32 -15.78 30.72
C PRO A 589 22.45 -16.61 30.09
N TRP A 590 23.59 -15.99 29.80
CA TRP A 590 24.75 -16.61 29.13
C TRP A 590 25.22 -17.94 29.73
N HIS A 591 25.07 -18.11 31.05
CA HIS A 591 25.41 -19.36 31.74
C HIS A 591 24.67 -20.58 31.19
N LYS A 592 23.50 -20.42 30.55
CA LYS A 592 22.70 -21.52 29.98
C LYS A 592 23.25 -22.12 28.70
N LEU A 593 24.18 -21.44 28.03
CA LEU A 593 24.86 -22.01 26.85
C LEU A 593 25.85 -23.11 27.24
N PHE A 594 26.34 -23.08 28.49
CA PHE A 594 27.27 -24.06 28.99
C PHE A 594 26.50 -25.15 29.74
N LEU A 595 26.66 -26.40 29.32
CA LEU A 595 26.16 -27.54 30.09
C LEU A 595 26.82 -27.49 31.47
N THR A 596 26.04 -27.31 32.53
CA THR A 596 26.46 -27.81 33.83
C THR A 596 26.40 -29.33 33.75
N ASP A 597 27.51 -29.94 33.35
CA ASP A 597 27.78 -31.31 33.73
C ASP A 597 27.56 -31.38 35.25
N ASN A 598 26.77 -32.38 35.68
CA ASN A 598 26.52 -32.67 37.08
C ASN A 598 27.80 -32.56 37.93
N VAL A 599 27.99 -31.42 38.58
CA VAL A 599 28.80 -31.37 39.80
C VAL A 599 27.83 -31.63 40.93
N GLY A 600 27.47 -32.92 41.05
CA GLY A 600 27.03 -33.43 42.33
C GLY A 600 28.24 -33.37 43.26
N LEU A 601 28.21 -32.41 44.18
CA LEU A 601 28.64 -32.53 45.58
C LEU A 601 28.07 -31.37 46.40
#